data_AF-A0A7S2MVX5-F1
#
_entry.id   AF-A0A7S2MVX5-F1
#
_cell.length_a   1.000
_cell.length_b   1.000
_cell.length_c   1.000
_cell.angle_alpha   90.00
_cell.angle_beta   90.00
_cell.angle_gamma   90.00
#
_symmetry.space_group_name_H-M   'P 1'
#
loop_
_entity.id
_entity.type
_entity.pdbx_description
1 polymer ?
#
loop_
_entity_poly.entity_id
_entity_poly.type
_entity_poly.pdbx_seq_one_letter_code
_entity_poly.pdbx_strand_id
1 'polypeptide(L)'
;GGRPAALCRLAGRAMPKKGKGKKKKQAEKDPDEDIDPDLKELSVPNLRDRIDAFQFRLVKISKDRNYMQLEKDMVNRFYEITRHEVKQIEAELLDMDRQMEALERDHRVHVKVHEQRVQNLEYEQKESRRQVTGEGESSIGREREEHGDRIHSMNKEKLDIKHELRDQQLDNEDSVKMMRQGFAKGLQKLRETFESNHNTLWQQYEQQVEELKIDLELRRKVEIHEIEERKNQHINELLLNHQEAFDEIKAYYNDITRDNLQLIKNLKDEIQDMKDREKKNQKKMQVLTQENKDLSEPLAKKQEEQRELEEKLKSYAKDKMALKNLRAHFKQLEERATEAKQEYRTTEEKYRKKEKERDDLYRRFQKAVREIARKAELGKNVVLEKKLESLTAQFDEKQAQLTEVLAVAKLDPTIVASVTKKLEQVLGAKNRQIKDLQYQVHQTTKSYNDTIRVYENKLPALGVEPEEIGFEEIQTA
;
A
#
# COMPACT_ATOMS: atom_id res chain seq x y z
N GLY A 1 51.32 -79.83 -1.06
CA GLY A 1 51.88 -80.58 -2.22
C GLY A 1 53.03 -79.77 -2.75
N GLY A 2 54.25 -80.28 -2.82
CA GLY A 2 54.62 -81.39 -3.71
C GLY A 2 55.03 -80.76 -5.05
N ARG A 3 56.24 -80.22 -5.14
CA ARG A 3 57.52 -80.83 -5.54
C ARG A 3 57.88 -80.37 -6.98
N PRO A 4 59.12 -79.89 -7.20
CA PRO A 4 59.66 -79.48 -8.50
C PRO A 4 60.47 -80.61 -9.16
N ALA A 5 60.64 -80.56 -10.48
CA ALA A 5 61.61 -81.32 -11.30
C ALA A 5 61.56 -80.71 -12.73
N ALA A 6 62.56 -80.69 -13.62
CA ALA A 6 63.71 -81.57 -13.85
C ALA A 6 64.60 -80.86 -14.93
N LEU A 7 65.94 -80.81 -14.76
CA LEU A 7 66.98 -81.62 -15.46
C LEU A 7 67.15 -81.27 -16.96
N CYS A 8 68.33 -81.02 -17.53
CA CYS A 8 69.56 -81.83 -17.68
C CYS A 8 70.56 -80.92 -18.49
N ARG A 9 71.89 -81.04 -18.56
CA ARG A 9 72.83 -82.15 -18.34
C ARG A 9 74.27 -81.61 -18.29
N LEU A 10 75.11 -82.33 -17.54
CA LEU A 10 76.55 -82.21 -17.38
C LEU A 10 77.35 -82.70 -18.59
N ALA A 11 78.58 -82.20 -18.75
CA ALA A 11 79.77 -83.05 -18.95
C ALA A 11 81.05 -82.28 -18.61
N GLY A 12 81.78 -82.73 -17.59
CA GLY A 12 83.13 -82.28 -17.28
C GLY A 12 84.20 -83.21 -17.87
N ARG A 13 85.45 -82.73 -17.90
CA ARG A 13 86.73 -83.46 -17.75
C ARG A 13 87.85 -82.41 -17.84
N ALA A 14 88.57 -82.13 -16.76
CA ALA A 14 89.74 -82.85 -16.23
C ALA A 14 91.06 -82.13 -16.62
N MET A 15 91.71 -81.54 -15.61
CA MET A 15 93.10 -81.07 -15.65
C MET A 15 94.07 -82.26 -15.84
N PRO A 16 95.33 -82.00 -16.22
CA PRO A 16 96.37 -82.22 -15.21
C PRO A 16 97.50 -81.18 -15.17
N LYS A 17 98.24 -81.27 -14.05
CA LYS A 17 99.27 -80.39 -13.51
C LYS A 17 100.68 -80.58 -14.13
N LYS A 18 101.47 -79.51 -13.99
CA LYS A 18 102.94 -79.37 -13.76
C LYS A 18 103.82 -80.65 -13.68
N GLY A 19 105.02 -80.55 -14.29
CA GLY A 19 106.25 -81.24 -13.87
C GLY A 19 107.40 -81.08 -14.88
N LYS A 20 108.34 -80.14 -14.68
CA LYS A 20 109.74 -80.35 -14.21
C LYS A 20 110.63 -81.30 -15.07
N GLY A 21 111.47 -80.67 -15.90
CA GLY A 21 112.93 -80.82 -15.99
C GLY A 21 113.59 -82.20 -16.20
N LYS A 22 114.50 -82.26 -17.18
CA LYS A 22 115.80 -82.96 -17.04
C LYS A 22 116.82 -82.55 -18.12
N LYS A 23 117.94 -82.01 -17.65
CA LYS A 23 119.26 -81.95 -18.31
C LYS A 23 119.87 -83.37 -18.40
N LYS A 24 120.66 -83.61 -19.46
CA LYS A 24 121.87 -84.48 -19.61
C LYS A 24 121.95 -84.85 -21.10
N LYS A 25 123.07 -84.97 -21.80
CA LYS A 25 124.51 -85.05 -21.50
C LYS A 25 125.20 -84.79 -22.85
N GLN A 26 126.10 -83.81 -22.95
CA GLN A 26 127.50 -83.99 -23.34
C GLN A 26 127.86 -85.38 -23.91
N ALA A 27 128.27 -85.39 -25.17
CA ALA A 27 129.22 -86.34 -25.72
C ALA A 27 130.45 -85.52 -26.15
N GLU A 28 131.53 -85.68 -25.39
CA GLU A 28 132.91 -85.38 -25.77
C GLU A 28 133.24 -86.09 -27.08
N LYS A 29 133.86 -85.36 -28.01
CA LYS A 29 134.71 -85.91 -29.06
C LYS A 29 135.98 -85.08 -29.11
N ASP A 30 137.07 -85.80 -29.29
CA ASP A 30 138.46 -85.47 -28.99
C ASP A 30 138.97 -84.14 -29.55
N PRO A 31 139.90 -83.47 -28.85
CA PRO A 31 140.55 -82.25 -29.27
C PRO A 31 141.85 -82.57 -30.02
N ASP A 32 141.77 -83.01 -31.26
CA ASP A 32 142.87 -83.01 -32.24
C ASP A 32 142.26 -83.34 -33.60
N GLU A 33 142.75 -82.72 -34.68
CA GLU A 33 142.23 -82.78 -36.07
C GLU A 33 141.16 -81.75 -36.43
N ASP A 34 141.59 -80.49 -36.52
CA ASP A 34 141.47 -79.70 -37.76
C ASP A 34 142.18 -78.36 -37.53
N ILE A 35 143.50 -78.43 -37.44
CA ILE A 35 144.32 -77.24 -37.69
C ILE A 35 144.27 -77.03 -39.20
N ASP A 36 143.44 -76.08 -39.62
CA ASP A 36 143.33 -75.57 -40.99
C ASP A 36 144.74 -75.53 -41.63
N PRO A 37 145.00 -76.15 -42.80
CA PRO A 37 146.34 -76.28 -43.38
C PRO A 37 147.11 -74.95 -43.47
N ASP A 38 146.37 -73.84 -43.60
CA ASP A 38 146.85 -72.45 -43.57
C ASP A 38 147.48 -71.99 -42.23
N LEU A 39 147.36 -72.77 -41.16
CA LEU A 39 147.86 -72.42 -39.81
C LEU A 39 149.16 -73.15 -39.44
N LYS A 40 149.58 -74.18 -40.19
CA LYS A 40 150.81 -74.96 -39.93
C LYS A 40 152.09 -74.37 -40.56
N GLU A 41 151.97 -73.45 -41.51
CA GLU A 41 153.09 -72.80 -42.23
C GLU A 41 153.33 -71.33 -41.82
N LEU A 42 152.57 -70.81 -40.84
CA LEU A 42 152.62 -69.42 -40.40
C LEU A 42 153.48 -69.24 -39.14
N SER A 43 154.35 -68.22 -39.12
CA SER A 43 155.18 -67.90 -37.95
C SER A 43 154.32 -67.44 -36.76
N VAL A 44 154.82 -67.65 -35.52
CA VAL A 44 154.13 -67.35 -34.25
C VAL A 44 153.41 -65.98 -34.18
N PRO A 45 153.92 -64.89 -34.78
CA PRO A 45 153.19 -63.62 -34.87
C PRO A 45 151.84 -63.71 -35.61
N ASN A 46 151.79 -64.40 -36.74
CA ASN A 46 150.60 -64.42 -37.61
C ASN A 46 149.44 -65.23 -37.01
N LEU A 47 149.74 -66.23 -36.17
CA LEU A 47 148.73 -66.98 -35.42
C LEU A 47 148.10 -66.14 -34.30
N ARG A 48 148.87 -65.23 -33.68
CA ARG A 48 148.36 -64.30 -32.66
C ARG A 48 147.40 -63.28 -33.26
N ASP A 49 147.74 -62.69 -34.40
CA ASP A 49 146.85 -61.76 -35.11
C ASP A 49 145.50 -62.41 -35.48
N ARG A 50 145.52 -63.70 -35.83
CA ARG A 50 144.30 -64.44 -36.18
C ARG A 50 143.46 -64.82 -34.95
N ILE A 51 144.10 -65.12 -33.82
CA ILE A 51 143.44 -65.27 -32.52
C ILE A 51 142.76 -63.95 -32.11
N ASP A 52 143.47 -62.82 -32.24
CA ASP A 52 142.93 -61.50 -31.92
C ASP A 52 141.76 -61.13 -32.84
N ALA A 53 141.84 -61.46 -34.14
CA ALA A 53 140.74 -61.28 -35.09
C ALA A 53 139.51 -62.14 -34.74
N PHE A 54 139.70 -63.40 -34.31
CA PHE A 54 138.60 -64.24 -33.87
C PHE A 54 138.03 -63.82 -32.53
N GLN A 55 138.85 -63.37 -31.57
CA GLN A 55 138.38 -62.79 -30.32
C GLN A 55 137.57 -61.51 -30.57
N PHE A 56 138.03 -60.65 -31.48
CA PHE A 56 137.28 -59.46 -31.90
C PHE A 56 135.94 -59.82 -32.53
N ARG A 57 135.90 -60.81 -33.44
CA ARG A 57 134.65 -61.31 -34.02
C ARG A 57 133.72 -61.89 -32.97
N LEU A 58 134.25 -62.66 -32.02
CA LEU A 58 133.44 -63.27 -30.94
C LEU A 58 132.84 -62.19 -30.05
N VAL A 59 133.61 -61.16 -29.68
CA VAL A 59 133.11 -60.00 -28.93
C VAL A 59 132.06 -59.22 -29.71
N LYS A 60 132.27 -59.00 -31.02
CA LYS A 60 131.30 -58.32 -31.89
C LYS A 60 129.98 -59.10 -31.97
N ILE A 61 130.05 -60.39 -32.28
CA ILE A 61 128.87 -61.27 -32.35
C ILE A 61 128.16 -61.35 -30.99
N SER A 62 128.91 -61.37 -29.88
CA SER A 62 128.32 -61.34 -28.54
C SER A 62 127.59 -60.02 -28.25
N LYS A 63 128.12 -58.88 -28.71
CA LYS A 63 127.45 -57.57 -28.61
C LYS A 63 126.18 -57.53 -29.48
N ASP A 64 126.26 -58.02 -30.71
CA ASP A 64 125.12 -58.07 -31.64
C ASP A 64 124.01 -58.97 -31.10
N ARG A 65 124.35 -60.14 -30.52
CA ARG A 65 123.38 -61.01 -29.85
C ARG A 65 122.70 -60.31 -28.67
N ASN A 66 123.47 -59.60 -27.84
CA ASN A 66 122.92 -58.88 -26.69
C ASN A 66 121.99 -57.75 -27.13
N TYR A 67 122.38 -56.99 -28.16
CA TYR A 67 121.55 -55.98 -28.79
C TYR A 67 120.23 -56.58 -29.32
N MET A 68 120.29 -57.68 -30.06
CA MET A 68 119.09 -58.37 -30.56
C MET A 68 118.21 -58.95 -29.44
N GLN A 69 118.79 -59.39 -28.32
CA GLN A 69 118.00 -59.80 -27.15
C GLN A 69 117.28 -58.62 -26.51
N LEU A 70 117.94 -57.46 -26.36
CA LEU A 70 117.31 -56.25 -25.83
C LEU A 70 116.16 -55.76 -26.74
N GLU A 71 116.36 -55.75 -28.05
CA GLU A 71 115.32 -55.41 -29.03
C GLU A 71 114.14 -56.37 -28.94
N LYS A 72 114.39 -57.69 -28.88
CA LYS A 72 113.34 -58.69 -28.70
C LYS A 72 112.57 -58.50 -27.39
N ASP A 73 113.27 -58.28 -26.28
CA ASP A 73 112.65 -58.07 -24.97
C ASP A 73 111.85 -56.76 -24.94
N MET A 74 112.33 -55.71 -25.61
CA MET A 74 111.61 -54.44 -25.77
C MET A 74 110.32 -54.63 -26.58
N VAL A 75 110.40 -55.29 -27.74
CA VAL A 75 109.22 -55.59 -28.57
C VAL A 75 108.23 -56.49 -27.82
N ASN A 76 108.71 -57.49 -27.08
CA ASN A 76 107.85 -58.34 -26.26
C ASN A 76 107.15 -57.55 -25.14
N ARG A 77 107.84 -56.62 -24.47
CA ARG A 77 107.21 -55.74 -23.47
C ARG A 77 106.14 -54.86 -24.10
N PHE A 78 106.40 -54.25 -25.25
CA PHE A 78 105.39 -53.46 -25.95
C PHE A 78 104.19 -54.31 -26.38
N TYR A 79 104.42 -55.53 -26.87
CA TYR A 79 103.36 -56.47 -27.20
C TYR A 79 102.54 -56.87 -25.96
N GLU A 80 103.19 -57.15 -24.83
CA GLU A 80 102.49 -57.48 -23.59
C GLU A 80 101.67 -56.32 -23.05
N ILE A 81 102.22 -55.10 -23.06
CA ILE A 81 101.53 -53.87 -22.63
C ILE A 81 100.31 -53.62 -23.51
N THR A 82 100.50 -53.53 -24.83
CA THR A 82 99.40 -53.28 -25.78
C THR A 82 98.33 -54.37 -25.71
N ARG A 83 98.72 -55.65 -25.54
CA ARG A 83 97.77 -56.72 -25.32
C ARG A 83 96.99 -56.57 -24.01
N HIS A 84 97.62 -56.04 -22.96
CA HIS A 84 96.95 -55.79 -21.69
C HIS A 84 96.00 -54.59 -21.78
N GLU A 85 96.40 -53.53 -22.48
CA GLU A 85 95.59 -52.34 -22.76
C GLU A 85 94.36 -52.70 -23.61
N VAL A 86 94.54 -53.50 -24.67
CA VAL A 86 93.41 -53.99 -25.49
C VAL A 86 92.42 -54.77 -24.63
N LYS A 87 92.88 -55.68 -23.77
CA LYS A 87 92.00 -56.42 -22.86
C LYS A 87 91.29 -55.51 -21.86
N GLN A 88 91.95 -54.45 -21.41
CA GLN A 88 91.34 -53.50 -20.48
C GLN A 88 90.25 -52.68 -21.17
N ILE A 89 90.53 -52.17 -22.38
CA ILE A 89 89.54 -51.43 -23.19
C ILE A 89 88.36 -52.34 -23.55
N GLU A 90 88.61 -53.60 -23.94
CA GLU A 90 87.55 -54.58 -24.20
C GLU A 90 86.67 -54.82 -22.96
N ALA A 91 87.28 -54.88 -21.76
CA ALA A 91 86.53 -55.01 -20.51
C ALA A 91 85.73 -53.74 -20.16
N GLU A 92 86.29 -52.56 -20.39
CA GLU A 92 85.61 -51.27 -20.18
C GLU A 92 84.43 -51.09 -21.16
N LEU A 93 84.59 -51.48 -22.43
CA LEU A 93 83.50 -51.48 -23.40
C LEU A 93 82.36 -52.41 -22.98
N LEU A 94 82.69 -53.63 -22.53
CA LEU A 94 81.68 -54.56 -22.03
C LEU A 94 80.95 -54.03 -20.78
N ASP A 95 81.64 -53.32 -19.90
CA ASP A 95 80.98 -52.70 -18.74
C ASP A 95 80.07 -51.54 -19.16
N MET A 96 80.51 -50.72 -20.11
CA MET A 96 79.68 -49.65 -20.68
C MET A 96 78.45 -50.19 -21.40
N ASP A 97 78.58 -51.26 -22.19
CA ASP A 97 77.45 -51.94 -22.82
C ASP A 97 76.45 -52.43 -21.77
N ARG A 98 76.95 -53.06 -20.68
CA ARG A 98 76.11 -53.50 -19.56
C ARG A 98 75.40 -52.34 -18.87
N GLN A 99 76.08 -51.20 -18.68
CA GLN A 99 75.48 -50.00 -18.10
C GLN A 99 74.41 -49.40 -19.01
N MET A 100 74.66 -49.32 -20.33
CA MET A 100 73.68 -48.87 -21.31
C MET A 100 72.44 -49.76 -21.29
N GLU A 101 72.60 -51.09 -21.28
CA GLU A 101 71.47 -52.00 -21.19
C GLU A 101 70.70 -51.86 -19.85
N ALA A 102 71.39 -51.57 -18.74
CA ALA A 102 70.73 -51.33 -17.45
C ALA A 102 69.87 -50.05 -17.50
N LEU A 103 70.43 -48.95 -18.02
CA LEU A 103 69.69 -47.69 -18.20
C LEU A 103 68.49 -47.83 -19.13
N GLU A 104 68.63 -48.60 -20.22
CA GLU A 104 67.50 -48.89 -21.11
C GLU A 104 66.40 -49.68 -20.38
N ARG A 105 66.76 -50.68 -19.56
CA ARG A 105 65.80 -51.45 -18.78
C ARG A 105 65.07 -50.55 -17.78
N ASP A 106 65.80 -49.71 -17.06
CA ASP A 106 65.22 -48.77 -16.10
C ASP A 106 64.30 -47.77 -16.80
N HIS A 107 64.72 -47.20 -17.93
CA HIS A 107 63.89 -46.30 -18.71
C HIS A 107 62.59 -46.96 -19.17
N ARG A 108 62.64 -48.21 -19.65
CA ARG A 108 61.43 -48.97 -20.03
C ARG A 108 60.48 -49.19 -18.85
N VAL A 109 61.01 -49.41 -17.65
CA VAL A 109 60.19 -49.52 -16.43
C VAL A 109 59.56 -48.18 -16.10
N HIS A 110 60.32 -47.08 -16.13
CA HIS A 110 59.80 -45.74 -15.88
C HIS A 110 58.68 -45.35 -16.86
N VAL A 111 58.85 -45.62 -18.15
CA VAL A 111 57.81 -45.37 -19.16
C VAL A 111 56.51 -46.10 -18.80
N LYS A 112 56.57 -47.39 -18.45
CA LYS A 112 55.39 -48.17 -18.04
C LYS A 112 54.73 -47.62 -16.76
N VAL A 113 55.52 -47.23 -15.77
CA VAL A 113 55.00 -46.62 -14.54
C VAL A 113 54.31 -45.29 -14.85
N HIS A 114 54.89 -44.47 -15.74
CA HIS A 114 54.28 -43.22 -16.17
C HIS A 114 52.99 -43.44 -16.96
N GLU A 115 52.97 -44.39 -17.91
CA GLU A 115 51.75 -44.79 -18.63
C GLU A 115 50.64 -45.21 -17.66
N GLN A 116 50.96 -46.08 -16.70
CA GLN A 116 49.99 -46.53 -15.69
C GLN A 116 49.52 -45.37 -14.81
N ARG A 117 50.40 -44.43 -14.45
CA ARG A 117 50.02 -43.24 -13.69
C ARG A 117 49.08 -42.32 -14.47
N VAL A 118 49.30 -42.15 -15.77
CA VAL A 118 48.39 -41.39 -16.64
C VAL A 118 47.02 -42.07 -16.71
N GLN A 119 46.98 -43.40 -16.92
CA GLN A 119 45.72 -44.15 -16.95
C GLN A 119 44.94 -44.04 -15.64
N ASN A 120 45.63 -44.14 -14.49
CA ASN A 120 44.99 -43.97 -13.18
C ASN A 120 44.44 -42.54 -13.01
N LEU A 121 45.21 -41.52 -13.38
CA LEU A 121 44.76 -40.13 -13.32
C LEU A 121 43.56 -39.88 -14.23
N GLU A 122 43.53 -40.44 -15.44
CA GLU A 122 42.38 -40.32 -16.33
C GLU A 122 41.13 -41.00 -15.75
N TYR A 123 41.29 -42.18 -15.14
CA TYR A 123 40.21 -42.87 -14.47
C TYR A 123 39.67 -42.07 -13.28
N GLU A 124 40.55 -41.58 -12.41
CA GLU A 124 40.18 -40.72 -11.27
C GLU A 124 39.45 -39.45 -11.72
N GLN A 125 39.95 -38.79 -12.77
CA GLN A 125 39.29 -37.60 -13.34
C GLN A 125 37.92 -37.94 -13.92
N LYS A 126 37.77 -39.08 -14.59
CA LYS A 126 36.50 -39.53 -15.17
C LYS A 126 35.48 -39.85 -14.07
N GLU A 127 35.90 -40.53 -13.01
CA GLU A 127 35.03 -40.87 -11.88
C GLU A 127 34.64 -39.61 -11.09
N SER A 128 35.61 -38.73 -10.81
CA SER A 128 35.34 -37.43 -10.20
C SER A 128 34.36 -36.59 -11.02
N ARG A 129 34.54 -36.54 -12.36
CA ARG A 129 33.58 -35.87 -13.24
C ARG A 129 32.20 -36.49 -13.13
N ARG A 130 32.09 -37.82 -13.16
CA ARG A 130 30.81 -38.54 -13.04
C ARG A 130 30.12 -38.23 -11.71
N GLN A 131 30.87 -38.23 -10.62
CA GLN A 131 30.37 -37.88 -9.29
C GLN A 131 29.85 -36.45 -9.26
N VAL A 132 30.65 -35.46 -9.71
CA VAL A 132 30.25 -34.05 -9.74
C VAL A 132 29.02 -33.84 -10.62
N THR A 133 28.94 -34.51 -11.79
CA THR A 133 27.74 -34.42 -12.64
C THR A 133 26.51 -35.03 -11.98
N GLY A 134 26.64 -36.20 -11.32
CA GLY A 134 25.53 -36.86 -10.64
C GLY A 134 25.04 -36.10 -9.41
N GLU A 135 25.95 -35.54 -8.62
CA GLU A 135 25.63 -34.65 -7.50
C GLU A 135 24.94 -33.36 -8.00
N GLY A 136 25.42 -32.79 -9.11
CA GLY A 136 24.81 -31.64 -9.77
C GLY A 136 23.39 -31.92 -10.23
N GLU A 137 23.16 -33.03 -10.94
CA GLU A 137 21.82 -33.45 -11.39
C GLU A 137 20.88 -33.70 -10.21
N SER A 138 21.37 -34.37 -9.16
CA SER A 138 20.59 -34.63 -7.93
C SER A 138 20.24 -33.34 -7.19
N SER A 139 21.16 -32.36 -7.16
CA SER A 139 20.91 -31.04 -6.57
C SER A 139 19.86 -30.27 -7.35
N ILE A 140 19.93 -30.29 -8.70
CA ILE A 140 18.94 -29.65 -9.57
C ILE A 140 17.57 -30.34 -9.41
N GLY A 141 17.53 -31.67 -9.28
CA GLY A 141 16.31 -32.43 -9.02
C GLY A 141 15.63 -31.99 -7.72
N ARG A 142 16.39 -31.95 -6.61
CA ARG A 142 15.88 -31.48 -5.31
C ARG A 142 15.36 -30.05 -5.37
N GLU A 143 16.10 -29.14 -5.99
CA GLU A 143 15.65 -27.74 -6.11
C GLU A 143 14.35 -27.60 -6.92
N ARG A 144 14.18 -28.42 -7.97
CA ARG A 144 12.94 -28.46 -8.76
C ARG A 144 11.75 -28.99 -7.96
N GLU A 145 11.95 -30.04 -7.15
CA GLU A 145 10.91 -30.57 -6.25
C GLU A 145 10.53 -29.54 -5.20
N GLU A 146 11.51 -28.97 -4.49
CA GLU A 146 11.29 -27.90 -3.49
C GLU A 146 10.60 -26.67 -4.09
N HIS A 147 10.92 -26.31 -5.33
CA HIS A 147 10.24 -25.23 -6.04
C HIS A 147 8.79 -25.62 -6.39
N GLY A 148 8.55 -26.85 -6.81
CA GLY A 148 7.21 -27.39 -7.04
C GLY A 148 6.34 -27.36 -5.78
N ASP A 149 6.88 -27.80 -4.65
CA ASP A 149 6.22 -27.79 -3.35
C ASP A 149 5.91 -26.37 -2.87
N ARG A 150 6.86 -25.44 -3.03
CA ARG A 150 6.65 -24.02 -2.74
C ARG A 150 5.53 -23.43 -3.57
N ILE A 151 5.48 -23.71 -4.88
CA ILE A 151 4.38 -23.25 -5.75
C ILE A 151 3.05 -23.86 -5.30
N HIS A 152 3.02 -25.14 -4.93
CA HIS A 152 1.80 -25.78 -4.45
C HIS A 152 1.30 -25.14 -3.15
N SER A 153 2.18 -24.92 -2.16
CA SER A 153 1.86 -24.23 -0.91
C SER A 153 1.34 -22.82 -1.16
N MET A 154 2.05 -22.03 -1.97
CA MET A 154 1.64 -20.66 -2.31
C MET A 154 0.28 -20.62 -3.00
N ASN A 155 -0.02 -21.57 -3.88
CA ASN A 155 -1.32 -21.64 -4.53
C ASN A 155 -2.44 -22.02 -3.57
N LYS A 156 -2.16 -22.91 -2.61
CA LYS A 156 -3.10 -23.27 -1.55
C LYS A 156 -3.38 -22.08 -0.63
N GLU A 157 -2.34 -21.43 -0.11
CA GLU A 157 -2.46 -20.22 0.72
C GLU A 157 -3.22 -19.12 -0.01
N LYS A 158 -2.94 -18.91 -1.30
CA LYS A 158 -3.70 -17.96 -2.14
C LYS A 158 -5.17 -18.32 -2.24
N LEU A 159 -5.53 -19.60 -2.32
CA LEU A 159 -6.94 -20.03 -2.34
C LEU A 159 -7.58 -19.81 -0.97
N ASP A 160 -6.90 -20.18 0.10
CA ASP A 160 -7.39 -20.01 1.47
C ASP A 160 -7.65 -18.53 1.78
N ILE A 161 -6.70 -17.63 1.45
CA ILE A 161 -6.87 -16.17 1.58
C ILE A 161 -8.06 -15.67 0.77
N LYS A 162 -8.29 -16.21 -0.44
CA LYS A 162 -9.45 -15.82 -1.26
C LYS A 162 -10.78 -16.28 -0.65
N HIS A 163 -10.79 -17.43 0.01
CA HIS A 163 -11.96 -17.91 0.74
C HIS A 163 -12.22 -17.05 1.97
N GLU A 164 -11.22 -16.81 2.81
CA GLU A 164 -11.32 -15.94 3.99
C GLU A 164 -11.79 -14.53 3.61
N LEU A 165 -11.25 -13.95 2.53
CA LEU A 165 -11.69 -12.64 2.05
C LEU A 165 -13.16 -12.65 1.62
N ARG A 166 -13.63 -13.72 0.97
CA ARG A 166 -15.03 -13.85 0.56
C ARG A 166 -15.95 -14.00 1.78
N ASP A 167 -15.54 -14.77 2.78
CA ASP A 167 -16.31 -14.96 4.01
C ASP A 167 -16.42 -13.63 4.77
N GLN A 168 -15.32 -12.89 4.91
CA GLN A 168 -15.34 -11.53 5.48
C GLN A 168 -16.23 -10.56 4.69
N GLN A 169 -16.25 -10.67 3.36
CA GLN A 169 -17.14 -9.85 2.53
C GLN A 169 -18.62 -10.18 2.79
N LEU A 170 -18.97 -11.46 2.93
CA LEU A 170 -20.33 -11.90 3.25
C LEU A 170 -20.75 -11.44 4.66
N ASP A 171 -19.88 -11.59 5.66
CA ASP A 171 -20.13 -11.12 7.02
C ASP A 171 -20.36 -9.60 7.06
N ASN A 172 -19.56 -8.85 6.30
CA ASN A 172 -19.73 -7.41 6.18
C ASN A 172 -21.05 -7.05 5.47
N GLU A 173 -21.43 -7.77 4.42
CA GLU A 173 -22.71 -7.58 3.73
C GLU A 173 -23.89 -7.84 4.68
N ASP A 174 -23.84 -8.91 5.47
CA ASP A 174 -24.85 -9.24 6.46
C ASP A 174 -24.91 -8.21 7.59
N SER A 175 -23.77 -7.71 8.06
CA SER A 175 -23.71 -6.61 9.05
C SER A 175 -24.37 -5.33 8.52
N VAL A 176 -24.06 -4.94 7.28
CA VAL A 176 -24.71 -3.79 6.62
C VAL A 176 -26.21 -4.03 6.45
N LYS A 177 -26.63 -5.24 6.09
CA LYS A 177 -28.04 -5.61 5.95
C LYS A 177 -28.77 -5.53 7.30
N MET A 178 -28.18 -6.03 8.38
CA MET A 178 -28.73 -5.92 9.73
C MET A 178 -28.85 -4.46 10.17
N MET A 179 -27.82 -3.63 9.91
CA MET A 179 -27.86 -2.20 10.21
C MET A 179 -28.98 -1.48 9.44
N ARG A 180 -29.13 -1.76 8.13
CA ARG A 180 -30.21 -1.22 7.31
C ARG A 180 -31.59 -1.63 7.81
N GLN A 181 -31.76 -2.90 8.20
CA GLN A 181 -32.99 -3.37 8.82
C GLN A 181 -33.25 -2.69 10.17
N GLY A 182 -32.21 -2.44 10.97
CA GLY A 182 -32.29 -1.67 12.21
C GLY A 182 -32.80 -0.25 11.96
N PHE A 183 -32.24 0.46 10.98
CA PHE A 183 -32.71 1.80 10.60
C PHE A 183 -34.13 1.78 10.05
N ALA A 184 -34.50 0.80 9.23
CA ALA A 184 -35.86 0.66 8.72
C ALA A 184 -36.88 0.47 9.85
N LYS A 185 -36.57 -0.40 10.83
CA LYS A 185 -37.40 -0.59 12.03
C LYS A 185 -37.47 0.68 12.88
N GLY A 186 -36.35 1.40 13.04
CA GLY A 186 -36.31 2.69 13.75
C GLY A 186 -37.19 3.76 13.09
N LEU A 187 -37.10 3.90 11.76
CA LEU A 187 -37.95 4.80 10.98
C LEU A 187 -39.42 4.42 11.05
N GLN A 188 -39.74 3.12 11.01
CA GLN A 188 -41.10 2.63 11.14
C GLN A 188 -41.70 2.98 12.52
N LYS A 189 -40.97 2.70 13.60
CA LYS A 189 -41.39 3.10 14.95
C LYS A 189 -41.58 4.61 15.06
N LEU A 190 -40.69 5.39 14.46
CA LEU A 190 -40.80 6.84 14.47
C LEU A 190 -42.07 7.31 13.73
N ARG A 191 -42.39 6.73 12.56
CA ARG A 191 -43.66 6.99 11.86
C ARG A 191 -44.86 6.63 12.72
N GLU A 192 -44.88 5.46 13.32
CA GLU A 192 -45.96 5.00 14.21
C GLU A 192 -46.16 5.97 15.39
N THR A 193 -45.07 6.46 16.00
CA THR A 193 -45.17 7.47 17.07
C THR A 193 -45.72 8.81 16.57
N PHE A 194 -45.32 9.25 15.38
CA PHE A 194 -45.85 10.48 14.79
C PHE A 194 -47.33 10.36 14.42
N GLU A 195 -47.74 9.23 13.84
CA GLU A 195 -49.14 8.95 13.53
C GLU A 195 -49.99 8.87 14.79
N SER A 196 -49.51 8.18 15.83
CA SER A 196 -50.19 8.13 17.12
C SER A 196 -50.36 9.53 17.72
N ASN A 197 -49.28 10.33 17.75
CA ASN A 197 -49.32 11.69 18.27
C ASN A 197 -50.26 12.58 17.45
N HIS A 198 -50.22 12.47 16.12
CA HIS A 198 -51.11 13.19 15.22
C HIS A 198 -52.57 12.83 15.48
N ASN A 199 -52.89 11.54 15.61
CA ASN A 199 -54.24 11.08 15.91
C ASN A 199 -54.72 11.55 17.28
N THR A 200 -53.87 11.51 18.31
CA THR A 200 -54.25 12.03 19.64
C THR A 200 -54.51 13.54 19.61
N LEU A 201 -53.69 14.30 18.89
CA LEU A 201 -53.87 15.75 18.76
C LEU A 201 -55.13 16.08 17.95
N TRP A 202 -55.37 15.34 16.87
CA TRP A 202 -56.58 15.46 16.07
C TRP A 202 -57.83 15.19 16.89
N GLN A 203 -57.85 14.10 17.68
CA GLN A 203 -58.97 13.77 18.58
C GLN A 203 -59.21 14.86 19.63
N GLN A 204 -58.14 15.44 20.21
CA GLN A 204 -58.27 16.54 21.16
C GLN A 204 -58.93 17.78 20.53
N TYR A 205 -58.52 18.15 19.32
CA TYR A 205 -59.13 19.28 18.62
C TYR A 205 -60.57 18.99 18.19
N GLU A 206 -60.87 17.78 17.74
CA GLU A 206 -62.24 17.39 17.39
C GLU A 206 -63.16 17.45 18.61
N GLN A 207 -62.69 16.99 19.78
CA GLN A 207 -63.41 17.10 21.05
C GLN A 207 -63.66 18.56 21.43
N GLN A 208 -62.64 19.42 21.36
CA GLN A 208 -62.81 20.86 21.65
C GLN A 208 -63.82 21.53 20.72
N VAL A 209 -63.83 21.16 19.44
CA VAL A 209 -64.79 21.68 18.47
C VAL A 209 -66.21 21.21 18.80
N GLU A 210 -66.38 19.96 19.20
CA GLU A 210 -67.70 19.42 19.55
C GLU A 210 -68.23 20.01 20.86
N GLU A 211 -67.38 20.14 21.89
CA GLU A 211 -67.72 20.83 23.14
C GLU A 211 -68.16 22.27 22.87
N LEU A 212 -67.44 23.01 22.01
CA LEU A 212 -67.81 24.37 21.64
C LEU A 212 -69.18 24.44 20.93
N LYS A 213 -69.51 23.45 20.08
CA LYS A 213 -70.85 23.39 19.46
C LYS A 213 -71.94 23.21 20.50
N ILE A 214 -71.73 22.29 21.45
CA ILE A 214 -72.67 22.02 22.55
C ILE A 214 -72.88 23.28 23.39
N ASP A 215 -71.80 23.99 23.75
CA ASP A 215 -71.85 25.23 24.52
C ASP A 215 -72.60 26.35 23.79
N LEU A 216 -72.37 26.51 22.48
CA LEU A 216 -73.07 27.49 21.67
C LEU A 216 -74.56 27.15 21.52
N GLU A 217 -74.91 25.88 21.36
CA GLU A 217 -76.31 25.44 21.35
C GLU A 217 -77.00 25.67 22.69
N LEU A 218 -76.30 25.39 23.80
CA LEU A 218 -76.82 25.64 25.13
C LEU A 218 -77.08 27.14 25.35
N ARG A 219 -76.11 27.98 24.97
CA ARG A 219 -76.24 29.43 25.04
C ARG A 219 -77.43 29.92 24.22
N ARG A 220 -77.59 29.42 22.99
CA ARG A 220 -78.75 29.74 22.15
C ARG A 220 -80.07 29.32 22.81
N LYS A 221 -80.14 28.13 23.43
CA LYS A 221 -81.35 27.67 24.14
C LYS A 221 -81.68 28.55 25.34
N VAL A 222 -80.67 28.94 26.12
CA VAL A 222 -80.83 29.87 27.25
C VAL A 222 -81.34 31.23 26.77
N GLU A 223 -80.73 31.81 25.74
CA GLU A 223 -81.17 33.09 25.16
C GLU A 223 -82.62 33.02 24.65
N ILE A 224 -83.03 31.90 24.04
CA ILE A 224 -84.43 31.68 23.61
C ILE A 224 -85.35 31.64 24.83
N HIS A 225 -85.02 30.88 25.87
CA HIS A 225 -85.83 30.79 27.08
C HIS A 225 -85.94 32.14 27.80
N GLU A 226 -84.86 32.91 27.91
CA GLU A 226 -84.91 34.27 28.47
C GLU A 226 -85.83 35.21 27.67
N ILE A 227 -85.83 35.09 26.33
CA ILE A 227 -86.75 35.84 25.46
C ILE A 227 -88.19 35.40 25.70
N GLU A 228 -88.45 34.09 25.80
CA GLU A 228 -89.78 33.53 26.08
C GLU A 228 -90.30 33.95 27.44
N GLU A 229 -89.48 33.90 28.49
CA GLU A 229 -89.85 34.37 29.82
C GLU A 229 -90.23 35.86 29.81
N ARG A 230 -89.41 36.71 29.18
CA ARG A 230 -89.74 38.14 29.03
C ARG A 230 -91.04 38.37 28.25
N LYS A 231 -91.28 37.59 27.19
CA LYS A 231 -92.55 37.66 26.44
C LYS A 231 -93.73 37.21 27.29
N ASN A 232 -93.59 36.13 28.05
CA ASN A 232 -94.63 35.62 28.94
C ASN A 232 -94.94 36.60 30.08
N GLN A 233 -93.90 37.21 30.67
CA GLN A 233 -94.06 38.29 31.64
C GLN A 233 -94.84 39.46 31.04
N HIS A 234 -94.47 39.91 29.84
CA HIS A 234 -95.18 40.98 29.15
C HIS A 234 -96.64 40.61 28.82
N ILE A 235 -96.90 39.37 28.40
CA ILE A 235 -98.28 38.87 28.18
C ILE A 235 -99.07 38.93 29.48
N ASN A 236 -98.48 38.50 30.60
CA ASN A 236 -99.14 38.54 31.91
C ASN A 236 -99.42 39.97 32.38
N GLU A 237 -98.47 40.89 32.21
CA GLU A 237 -98.67 42.32 32.48
C GLU A 237 -99.78 42.90 31.61
N LEU A 238 -99.80 42.57 30.32
CA LEU A 238 -100.83 43.03 29.41
C LEU A 238 -102.21 42.47 29.78
N LEU A 239 -102.30 41.20 30.18
CA LEU A 239 -103.52 40.58 30.69
C LEU A 239 -104.01 41.27 31.97
N LEU A 240 -103.10 41.57 32.90
CA LEU A 240 -103.43 42.29 34.12
C LEU A 240 -103.95 43.70 33.80
N ASN A 241 -103.25 44.46 32.98
CA ASN A 241 -103.67 45.80 32.56
C ASN A 241 -105.02 45.76 31.82
N HIS A 242 -105.26 44.75 30.98
CA HIS A 242 -106.56 44.57 30.33
C HIS A 242 -107.66 44.22 31.33
N GLN A 243 -107.37 43.41 32.34
CA GLN A 243 -108.32 43.09 33.39
C GLN A 243 -108.65 44.33 34.24
N GLU A 244 -107.64 45.11 34.62
CA GLU A 244 -107.80 46.39 35.31
C GLU A 244 -108.63 47.37 34.48
N ALA A 245 -108.27 47.59 33.21
CA ALA A 245 -109.04 48.46 32.31
C ALA A 245 -110.48 47.97 32.14
N PHE A 246 -110.71 46.65 32.09
CA PHE A 246 -112.05 46.09 32.01
C PHE A 246 -112.85 46.31 33.29
N ASP A 247 -112.21 46.19 34.46
CA ASP A 247 -112.83 46.45 35.75
C ASP A 247 -113.05 47.95 35.98
N GLU A 248 -112.18 48.83 35.47
CA GLU A 248 -112.39 50.28 35.39
C GLU A 248 -113.56 50.63 34.47
N ILE A 249 -113.67 50.00 33.30
CA ILE A 249 -114.81 50.18 32.39
C ILE A 249 -116.10 49.71 33.06
N LYS A 250 -116.09 48.56 33.74
CA LYS A 250 -117.24 48.11 34.54
C LYS A 250 -117.56 49.09 35.65
N ALA A 251 -116.58 49.61 36.37
CA ALA A 251 -116.77 50.60 37.41
C ALA A 251 -117.36 51.89 36.82
N TYR A 252 -116.83 52.38 35.72
CA TYR A 252 -117.35 53.52 34.97
C TYR A 252 -118.78 53.30 34.50
N TYR A 253 -119.13 52.13 33.96
CA TYR A 253 -120.51 51.83 33.60
C TYR A 253 -121.40 51.67 34.83
N ASN A 254 -120.93 51.05 35.92
CA ASN A 254 -121.69 50.95 37.18
C ASN A 254 -121.93 52.34 37.79
N ASP A 255 -120.93 53.22 37.73
CA ASP A 255 -121.00 54.62 38.17
C ASP A 255 -121.91 55.41 37.24
N ILE A 256 -121.86 55.22 35.91
CA ILE A 256 -122.88 55.75 34.99
C ILE A 256 -124.24 55.18 35.32
N THR A 257 -124.38 53.91 35.71
CA THR A 257 -125.69 53.33 36.03
C THR A 257 -126.22 53.95 37.33
N ARG A 258 -125.32 54.19 38.29
CA ARG A 258 -125.60 54.86 39.56
C ARG A 258 -125.91 56.34 39.36
N ASP A 259 -125.15 57.03 38.52
CA ASP A 259 -125.35 58.41 38.10
C ASP A 259 -126.58 58.53 37.22
N ASN A 260 -126.92 57.54 36.39
CA ASN A 260 -128.17 57.50 35.64
C ASN A 260 -129.34 57.24 36.57
N LEU A 261 -129.21 56.42 37.61
CA LEU A 261 -130.22 56.27 38.66
C LEU A 261 -130.37 57.57 39.47
N GLN A 262 -129.26 58.23 39.79
CA GLN A 262 -129.20 59.50 40.49
C GLN A 262 -129.74 60.62 39.60
N LEU A 263 -129.47 60.60 38.30
CA LEU A 263 -129.98 61.50 37.27
C LEU A 263 -131.44 61.20 36.98
N ILE A 264 -131.92 59.96 37.04
CA ILE A 264 -133.37 59.68 36.98
C ILE A 264 -134.07 60.28 38.22
N LYS A 265 -133.39 60.26 39.38
CA LYS A 265 -133.85 60.95 40.60
C LYS A 265 -133.84 62.47 40.41
N ASN A 266 -132.72 63.01 39.96
CA ASN A 266 -132.51 64.43 39.76
C ASN A 266 -133.39 64.95 38.62
N LEU A 267 -133.58 64.23 37.50
CA LEU A 267 -134.50 64.58 36.40
C LEU A 267 -135.95 64.45 36.81
N LYS A 268 -136.30 63.62 37.81
CA LYS A 268 -137.62 63.72 38.45
C LYS A 268 -137.76 65.06 39.19
N ASP A 269 -136.70 65.50 39.87
CA ASP A 269 -136.65 66.80 40.53
C ASP A 269 -136.47 67.96 39.52
N GLU A 270 -135.85 67.72 38.35
CA GLU A 270 -135.50 68.71 37.33
C GLU A 270 -136.58 68.78 36.24
N ILE A 271 -137.44 67.78 36.02
CA ILE A 271 -138.70 67.96 35.27
C ILE A 271 -139.59 68.98 36.00
N GLN A 272 -139.43 69.09 37.32
CA GLN A 272 -140.06 70.15 38.11
C GLN A 272 -139.42 71.53 37.82
N ASP A 273 -138.08 71.59 37.67
CA ASP A 273 -137.33 72.85 37.45
C ASP A 273 -137.12 73.24 35.96
N MET A 274 -137.21 72.30 35.01
CA MET A 274 -137.00 72.48 33.56
C MET A 274 -138.20 73.11 32.87
N LYS A 275 -139.39 73.06 33.49
CA LYS A 275 -140.48 73.97 33.15
C LYS A 275 -140.07 75.45 33.30
N ASP A 276 -139.07 75.74 34.13
CA ASP A 276 -138.65 77.12 34.43
C ASP A 276 -137.41 77.60 33.64
N ARG A 277 -136.57 76.69 33.11
CA ARG A 277 -135.29 77.06 32.45
C ARG A 277 -135.24 76.91 30.92
N GLU A 278 -136.24 76.29 30.30
CA GLU A 278 -136.41 76.17 28.83
C GLU A 278 -136.37 77.52 28.09
N LYS A 279 -136.58 78.65 28.80
CA LYS A 279 -136.60 80.00 28.22
C LYS A 279 -135.23 80.61 27.87
N LYS A 280 -134.06 80.05 28.25
CA LYS A 280 -132.80 80.84 28.24
C LYS A 280 -131.66 80.45 27.29
N ASN A 281 -131.56 79.23 26.76
CA ASN A 281 -130.28 78.78 26.16
C ASN A 281 -130.26 78.49 24.66
N GLN A 282 -131.13 79.16 23.88
CA GLN A 282 -131.21 78.96 22.43
C GLN A 282 -130.19 79.76 21.57
N LYS A 283 -129.11 80.35 22.14
CA LYS A 283 -128.28 81.34 21.42
C LYS A 283 -126.75 81.14 21.36
N LYS A 284 -126.20 79.94 21.62
CA LYS A 284 -124.73 79.71 21.53
C LYS A 284 -124.25 78.68 20.49
N MET A 285 -125.08 78.36 19.49
CA MET A 285 -124.80 77.25 18.55
C MET A 285 -123.96 77.64 17.31
N GLN A 286 -123.68 78.92 17.04
CA GLN A 286 -123.10 79.33 15.74
C GLN A 286 -121.58 79.55 15.69
N VAL A 287 -120.84 79.51 16.81
CA VAL A 287 -119.41 79.89 16.81
C VAL A 287 -118.46 78.73 16.47
N LEU A 288 -118.86 77.47 16.66
CA LEU A 288 -117.95 76.32 16.56
C LEU A 288 -117.69 75.79 15.14
N THR A 289 -118.33 76.33 14.12
CA THR A 289 -118.22 75.81 12.74
C THR A 289 -117.06 76.40 11.92
N GLN A 290 -116.40 77.47 12.40
CA GLN A 290 -115.39 78.20 11.63
C GLN A 290 -113.95 77.74 11.91
N GLU A 291 -113.64 77.18 13.08
CA GLU A 291 -112.26 76.81 13.49
C GLU A 291 -111.72 75.53 12.82
N ASN A 292 -112.56 74.72 12.19
CA ASN A 292 -112.16 73.42 11.64
C ASN A 292 -111.56 73.45 10.22
N LYS A 293 -111.42 74.64 9.60
CA LYS A 293 -110.92 74.78 8.21
C LYS A 293 -109.46 75.19 8.08
N ASP A 294 -108.80 75.68 9.15
CA ASP A 294 -107.47 76.32 9.04
C ASP A 294 -106.28 75.37 9.34
N LEU A 295 -106.51 74.12 9.75
CA LEU A 295 -105.45 73.19 10.19
C LEU A 295 -105.04 72.12 9.14
N SER A 296 -105.66 72.10 7.95
CA SER A 296 -105.46 71.02 6.96
C SER A 296 -104.19 71.13 6.11
N GLU A 297 -103.69 72.35 5.87
CA GLU A 297 -102.57 72.61 4.95
C GLU A 297 -101.16 72.47 5.59
N PRO A 298 -100.95 72.82 6.88
CA PRO A 298 -99.66 72.63 7.55
C PRO A 298 -99.24 71.16 7.75
N LEU A 299 -100.22 70.25 7.85
CA LEU A 299 -99.99 68.83 8.13
C LEU A 299 -99.36 68.10 6.94
N ALA A 300 -99.75 68.44 5.71
CA ALA A 300 -99.24 67.80 4.49
C ALA A 300 -97.75 68.13 4.22
N LYS A 301 -97.33 69.39 4.44
CA LYS A 301 -95.94 69.82 4.22
C LYS A 301 -94.95 69.15 5.18
N LYS A 302 -95.38 68.86 6.42
CA LYS A 302 -94.54 68.18 7.42
C LYS A 302 -94.34 66.68 7.14
N GLN A 303 -95.27 66.04 6.43
CA GLN A 303 -95.15 64.64 6.03
C GLN A 303 -94.17 64.44 4.85
N GLU A 304 -94.08 65.41 3.93
CA GLU A 304 -93.10 65.41 2.83
C GLU A 304 -91.67 65.55 3.36
N GLU A 305 -91.43 66.52 4.27
CA GLU A 305 -90.14 66.73 4.93
C GLU A 305 -89.67 65.49 5.71
N GLN A 306 -90.60 64.74 6.33
CA GLN A 306 -90.29 63.51 7.04
C GLN A 306 -89.74 62.42 6.11
N ARG A 307 -90.31 62.26 4.91
CA ARG A 307 -89.86 61.24 3.93
C ARG A 307 -88.46 61.53 3.40
N GLU A 308 -88.15 62.79 3.10
CA GLU A 308 -86.82 63.18 2.64
C GLU A 308 -85.73 62.96 3.71
N LEU A 309 -86.05 63.24 4.98
CA LEU A 309 -85.14 63.00 6.09
C LEU A 309 -84.91 61.50 6.34
N GLU A 310 -85.92 60.66 6.16
CA GLU A 310 -85.80 59.20 6.25
C GLU A 310 -84.91 58.61 5.16
N GLU A 311 -84.97 59.11 3.92
CA GLU A 311 -84.05 58.67 2.85
C GLU A 311 -82.59 59.09 3.11
N LYS A 312 -82.36 60.32 3.57
CA LYS A 312 -81.02 60.81 3.95
C LYS A 312 -80.44 60.03 5.13
N LEU A 313 -81.28 59.57 6.07
CA LEU A 313 -80.86 58.69 7.17
C LEU A 313 -80.45 57.29 6.66
N LYS A 314 -81.15 56.74 5.67
CA LYS A 314 -80.82 55.44 5.08
C LYS A 314 -79.49 55.48 4.31
N SER A 315 -79.21 56.54 3.55
CA SER A 315 -77.90 56.69 2.87
C SER A 315 -76.77 56.86 3.88
N TYR A 316 -76.95 57.71 4.90
CA TYR A 316 -75.99 57.89 5.98
C TYR A 316 -75.66 56.59 6.74
N ALA A 317 -76.66 55.74 6.99
CA ALA A 317 -76.46 54.44 7.63
C ALA A 317 -75.59 53.48 6.79
N LYS A 318 -75.80 53.47 5.46
CA LYS A 318 -74.97 52.69 4.52
C LYS A 318 -73.52 53.18 4.50
N ASP A 319 -73.32 54.48 4.43
CA ASP A 319 -71.97 55.09 4.41
C ASP A 319 -71.23 54.83 5.72
N LYS A 320 -71.93 54.87 6.86
CA LYS A 320 -71.38 54.55 8.18
C LYS A 320 -70.91 53.09 8.27
N MET A 321 -71.69 52.15 7.71
CA MET A 321 -71.30 50.74 7.63
C MET A 321 -70.09 50.53 6.71
N ALA A 322 -70.09 51.16 5.52
CA ALA A 322 -68.97 51.08 4.58
C ALA A 322 -67.68 51.65 5.19
N LEU A 323 -67.75 52.79 5.89
CA LEU A 323 -66.63 53.39 6.61
C LEU A 323 -66.08 52.45 7.69
N LYS A 324 -66.95 51.77 8.45
CA LYS A 324 -66.54 50.79 9.46
C LYS A 324 -65.76 49.63 8.84
N ASN A 325 -66.25 49.10 7.72
CA ASN A 325 -65.60 48.00 7.00
C ASN A 325 -64.24 48.42 6.40
N LEU A 326 -64.18 49.62 5.80
CA LEU A 326 -62.95 50.20 5.28
C LEU A 326 -61.91 50.43 6.39
N ARG A 327 -62.32 50.90 7.56
CA ARG A 327 -61.43 51.04 8.73
C ARG A 327 -60.89 49.70 9.22
N ALA A 328 -61.73 48.67 9.26
CA ALA A 328 -61.29 47.32 9.64
C ALA A 328 -60.27 46.76 8.62
N HIS A 329 -60.55 46.92 7.32
CA HIS A 329 -59.63 46.51 6.26
C HIS A 329 -58.31 47.29 6.29
N PHE A 330 -58.37 48.60 6.53
CA PHE A 330 -57.18 49.43 6.65
C PHE A 330 -56.30 48.95 7.81
N LYS A 331 -56.90 48.70 8.98
CA LYS A 331 -56.17 48.18 10.15
C LYS A 331 -55.48 46.84 9.85
N GLN A 332 -56.18 45.92 9.19
CA GLN A 332 -55.60 44.63 8.80
C GLN A 332 -54.44 44.78 7.79
N LEU A 333 -54.57 45.69 6.83
CA LEU A 333 -53.48 45.98 5.88
C LEU A 333 -52.29 46.64 6.56
N GLU A 334 -52.54 47.50 7.54
CA GLU A 334 -51.49 48.14 8.34
C GLU A 334 -50.73 47.11 9.18
N GLU A 335 -51.42 46.19 9.85
CA GLU A 335 -50.83 45.06 10.59
C GLU A 335 -49.95 44.21 9.66
N ARG A 336 -50.47 43.78 8.51
CA ARG A 336 -49.70 43.01 7.51
C ARG A 336 -48.47 43.78 6.98
N ALA A 337 -48.59 45.08 6.78
CA ALA A 337 -47.47 45.91 6.35
C ALA A 337 -46.39 46.01 7.43
N THR A 338 -46.78 46.04 8.71
CA THR A 338 -45.82 46.01 9.82
C THR A 338 -45.13 44.66 9.96
N GLU A 339 -45.87 43.55 9.83
CA GLU A 339 -45.31 42.19 9.84
C GLU A 339 -44.31 42.00 8.71
N ALA A 340 -44.68 42.36 7.47
CA ALA A 340 -43.78 42.26 6.31
C ALA A 340 -42.50 43.09 6.48
N LYS A 341 -42.59 44.28 7.11
CA LYS A 341 -41.40 45.09 7.43
C LYS A 341 -40.50 44.42 8.47
N GLN A 342 -41.06 43.73 9.46
CA GLN A 342 -40.29 42.99 10.46
C GLN A 342 -39.62 41.77 9.81
N GLU A 343 -40.35 41.00 9.01
CA GLU A 343 -39.81 39.87 8.26
C GLU A 343 -38.68 40.28 7.33
N TYR A 344 -38.84 41.39 6.60
CA TYR A 344 -37.78 41.96 5.77
C TYR A 344 -36.52 42.25 6.58
N ARG A 345 -36.64 42.97 7.71
CA ARG A 345 -35.50 43.29 8.58
C ARG A 345 -34.79 42.04 9.10
N THR A 346 -35.54 41.05 9.58
CA THR A 346 -34.95 39.80 10.08
C THR A 346 -34.23 39.02 8.97
N THR A 347 -34.78 39.04 7.75
CA THR A 347 -34.18 38.37 6.58
C THR A 347 -32.92 39.10 6.13
N GLU A 348 -32.94 40.43 6.10
CA GLU A 348 -31.79 41.27 5.78
C GLU A 348 -30.64 41.07 6.78
N GLU A 349 -30.94 40.98 8.08
CA GLU A 349 -29.94 40.65 9.10
C GLU A 349 -29.33 39.26 8.92
N LYS A 350 -30.16 38.25 8.61
CA LYS A 350 -29.68 36.89 8.30
C LYS A 350 -28.78 36.88 7.07
N TYR A 351 -29.18 37.58 6.01
CA TYR A 351 -28.40 37.72 4.78
C TYR A 351 -27.03 38.37 5.07
N ARG A 352 -27.02 39.48 5.82
CA ARG A 352 -25.79 40.18 6.19
C ARG A 352 -24.84 39.32 7.04
N LYS A 353 -25.37 38.46 7.91
CA LYS A 353 -24.56 37.47 8.64
C LYS A 353 -23.92 36.45 7.69
N LYS A 354 -24.69 35.94 6.73
CA LYS A 354 -24.20 34.97 5.73
C LYS A 354 -23.14 35.57 4.80
N GLU A 355 -23.29 36.83 4.39
CA GLU A 355 -22.25 37.52 3.64
C GLU A 355 -20.95 37.65 4.42
N LYS A 356 -21.02 38.02 5.71
CA LYS A 356 -19.83 38.09 6.57
C LYS A 356 -19.14 36.74 6.72
N GLU A 357 -19.91 35.67 6.96
CA GLU A 357 -19.39 34.30 7.04
C GLU A 357 -18.68 33.89 5.74
N ARG A 358 -19.29 34.17 4.57
CA ARG A 358 -18.70 33.92 3.25
C ARG A 358 -17.38 34.67 3.09
N ASP A 359 -17.37 35.96 3.39
CA ASP A 359 -16.20 36.82 3.19
C ASP A 359 -15.04 36.46 4.14
N ASP A 360 -15.36 36.08 5.37
CA ASP A 360 -14.39 35.60 6.35
C ASP A 360 -13.80 34.24 5.93
N LEU A 361 -14.65 33.32 5.43
CA LEU A 361 -14.19 32.03 4.92
C LEU A 361 -13.27 32.23 3.71
N TYR A 362 -13.63 33.11 2.78
CA TYR A 362 -12.81 33.42 1.62
C TYR A 362 -11.47 34.04 2.01
N ARG A 363 -11.46 34.97 2.98
CA ARG A 363 -10.22 35.55 3.53
C ARG A 363 -9.32 34.49 4.19
N ARG A 364 -9.89 33.58 4.99
CA ARG A 364 -9.14 32.49 5.64
C ARG A 364 -8.58 31.52 4.61
N PHE A 365 -9.36 31.14 3.62
CA PHE A 365 -8.92 30.27 2.52
C PHE A 365 -7.75 30.89 1.76
N GLN A 366 -7.86 32.14 1.34
CA GLN A 366 -6.76 32.83 0.65
C GLN A 366 -5.49 32.95 1.49
N LYS A 367 -5.64 33.13 2.81
CA LYS A 367 -4.50 33.16 3.74
C LYS A 367 -3.83 31.78 3.80
N ALA A 368 -4.62 30.72 3.97
CA ALA A 368 -4.11 29.34 4.03
C ALA A 368 -3.38 28.95 2.73
N VAL A 369 -3.96 29.25 1.57
CA VAL A 369 -3.32 29.00 0.26
C VAL A 369 -1.99 29.74 0.16
N ARG A 370 -1.94 31.01 0.53
CA ARG A 370 -0.69 31.80 0.53
C ARG A 370 0.35 31.24 1.49
N GLU A 371 -0.04 30.78 2.68
CA GLU A 371 0.88 30.17 3.64
C GLU A 371 1.45 28.83 3.14
N ILE A 372 0.62 27.99 2.51
CA ILE A 372 1.06 26.72 1.91
C ILE A 372 2.04 27.00 0.76
N ALA A 373 1.69 27.92 -0.16
CA ALA A 373 2.57 28.31 -1.25
C ALA A 373 3.90 28.85 -0.72
N ARG A 374 3.88 29.77 0.26
CA ARG A 374 5.08 30.32 0.88
C ARG A 374 5.93 29.25 1.56
N LYS A 375 5.33 28.27 2.24
CA LYS A 375 6.07 27.15 2.86
C LYS A 375 6.72 26.24 1.82
N ALA A 376 6.03 25.99 0.69
CA ALA A 376 6.57 25.20 -0.40
C ALA A 376 7.75 25.93 -1.09
N GLU A 377 7.55 27.22 -1.41
CA GLU A 377 8.55 28.08 -2.06
C GLU A 377 9.78 28.29 -1.15
N LEU A 378 9.61 28.86 0.05
CA LEU A 378 10.74 29.21 0.91
C LEU A 378 11.41 28.00 1.57
N GLY A 379 10.66 26.93 1.82
CA GLY A 379 11.15 25.79 2.59
C GLY A 379 11.87 24.78 1.71
N LYS A 380 11.11 24.06 0.89
CA LYS A 380 11.64 22.92 0.13
C LYS A 380 12.23 23.34 -1.21
N ASN A 381 11.54 24.20 -1.96
CA ASN A 381 11.97 24.52 -3.32
C ASN A 381 13.26 25.31 -3.32
N VAL A 382 13.35 26.42 -2.56
CA VAL A 382 14.59 27.22 -2.50
C VAL A 382 15.79 26.42 -1.97
N VAL A 383 15.59 25.52 -1.00
CA VAL A 383 16.68 24.68 -0.47
C VAL A 383 17.13 23.66 -1.52
N LEU A 384 16.18 23.04 -2.23
CA LEU A 384 16.48 22.11 -3.32
C LEU A 384 17.16 22.81 -4.50
N GLU A 385 16.71 24.01 -4.86
CA GLU A 385 17.32 24.86 -5.88
C GLU A 385 18.77 25.21 -5.53
N LYS A 386 19.02 25.71 -4.31
CA LYS A 386 20.40 26.00 -3.85
C LYS A 386 21.28 24.75 -3.82
N LYS A 387 20.73 23.61 -3.42
CA LYS A 387 21.47 22.34 -3.42
C LYS A 387 21.79 21.89 -4.85
N LEU A 388 20.86 22.09 -5.78
CA LEU A 388 21.05 21.81 -7.20
C LEU A 388 22.12 22.73 -7.77
N GLU A 389 22.02 24.05 -7.57
CA GLU A 389 23.04 25.02 -7.99
C GLU A 389 24.43 24.66 -7.47
N SER A 390 24.54 24.31 -6.18
CA SER A 390 25.81 23.90 -5.59
C SER A 390 26.37 22.61 -6.20
N LEU A 391 25.52 21.60 -6.44
CA LEU A 391 25.94 20.34 -7.06
C LEU A 391 26.31 20.55 -8.54
N THR A 392 25.61 21.41 -9.26
CA THR A 392 25.93 21.78 -10.63
C THR A 392 27.27 22.51 -10.71
N ALA A 393 27.51 23.48 -9.83
CA ALA A 393 28.80 24.17 -9.76
C ALA A 393 29.96 23.21 -9.47
N GLN A 394 29.77 22.26 -8.54
CA GLN A 394 30.77 21.21 -8.26
C GLN A 394 31.00 20.29 -9.46
N PHE A 395 29.92 19.92 -10.17
CA PHE A 395 30.01 19.11 -11.39
C PHE A 395 30.80 19.85 -12.47
N ASP A 396 30.49 21.11 -12.73
CA ASP A 396 31.17 21.92 -13.74
C ASP A 396 32.65 22.11 -13.40
N GLU A 397 32.99 22.33 -12.12
CA GLU A 397 34.38 22.41 -11.66
C GLU A 397 35.13 21.09 -11.88
N LYS A 398 34.52 19.95 -11.52
CA LYS A 398 35.12 18.62 -11.72
C LYS A 398 35.27 18.28 -13.19
N GLN A 399 34.30 18.68 -14.02
CA GLN A 399 34.34 18.50 -15.46
C GLN A 399 35.45 19.34 -16.11
N ALA A 400 35.64 20.58 -15.66
CA ALA A 400 36.74 21.43 -16.10
C ALA A 400 38.11 20.84 -15.71
N GLN A 401 38.27 20.40 -14.45
CA GLN A 401 39.47 19.72 -13.96
C GLN A 401 39.79 18.45 -14.77
N LEU A 402 38.77 17.63 -15.07
CA LEU A 402 38.94 16.43 -15.89
C LEU A 402 39.39 16.79 -17.31
N THR A 403 38.80 17.82 -17.91
CA THR A 403 39.14 18.28 -19.27
C THR A 403 40.59 18.77 -19.34
N GLU A 404 41.04 19.50 -18.32
CA GLU A 404 42.43 19.98 -18.21
C GLU A 404 43.43 18.82 -18.08
N VAL A 405 43.17 17.85 -17.20
CA VAL A 405 44.03 16.67 -17.01
C VAL A 405 44.12 15.85 -18.30
N LEU A 406 43.01 15.65 -19.00
CA LEU A 406 42.98 14.94 -20.28
C LEU A 406 43.78 15.67 -21.37
N ALA A 407 43.73 17.01 -21.39
CA ALA A 407 44.51 17.83 -22.32
C ALA A 407 46.03 17.77 -22.03
N VAL A 408 46.42 17.79 -20.76
CA VAL A 408 47.84 17.68 -20.34
C VAL A 408 48.41 16.30 -20.60
N ALA A 409 47.62 15.24 -20.38
CA ALA A 409 48.08 13.86 -20.52
C ALA A 409 48.27 13.40 -21.98
N LYS A 410 47.78 14.17 -22.97
CA LYS A 410 47.87 13.88 -24.42
C LYS A 410 47.45 12.45 -24.77
N LEU A 411 46.44 11.93 -24.08
CA LEU A 411 45.91 10.58 -24.30
C LEU A 411 45.10 10.54 -25.60
N ASP A 412 45.07 9.38 -26.27
CA ASP A 412 44.25 9.17 -27.47
C ASP A 412 42.76 9.36 -27.12
N PRO A 413 42.06 10.34 -27.72
CA PRO A 413 40.65 10.63 -27.45
C PRO A 413 39.73 9.41 -27.64
N THR A 414 40.05 8.51 -28.56
CA THR A 414 39.24 7.33 -28.84
C THR A 414 39.34 6.28 -27.72
N ILE A 415 40.53 6.11 -27.15
CA ILE A 415 40.77 5.19 -26.04
C ILE A 415 40.13 5.74 -24.76
N VAL A 416 40.28 7.04 -24.50
CA VAL A 416 39.64 7.72 -23.35
C VAL A 416 38.13 7.57 -23.43
N ALA A 417 37.50 7.87 -24.57
CA ALA A 417 36.06 7.72 -24.74
C ALA A 417 35.57 6.26 -24.52
N SER A 418 36.33 5.28 -24.99
CA SER A 418 36.02 3.86 -24.80
C SER A 418 36.09 3.43 -23.33
N VAL A 419 37.13 3.87 -22.60
CA VAL A 419 37.31 3.58 -21.18
C VAL A 419 36.24 4.29 -20.33
N THR A 420 35.96 5.56 -20.60
CA THR A 420 34.89 6.32 -19.93
C THR A 420 33.54 5.65 -20.13
N LYS A 421 33.20 5.23 -21.34
CA LYS A 421 31.94 4.53 -21.63
C LYS A 421 31.81 3.20 -20.88
N LYS A 422 32.91 2.42 -20.80
CA LYS A 422 32.92 1.17 -20.00
C LYS A 422 32.75 1.45 -18.51
N LEU A 423 33.40 2.49 -17.98
CA LEU A 423 33.24 2.94 -16.60
C LEU A 423 31.80 3.38 -16.30
N GLU A 424 31.19 4.17 -17.18
CA GLU A 424 29.78 4.57 -17.07
C GLU A 424 28.83 3.37 -17.06
N GLN A 425 29.08 2.36 -17.89
CA GLN A 425 28.28 1.13 -17.90
C GLN A 425 28.41 0.36 -16.59
N VAL A 426 29.63 0.22 -16.04
CA VAL A 426 29.87 -0.47 -14.77
C VAL A 426 29.24 0.30 -13.61
N LEU A 427 29.44 1.63 -13.54
CA LEU A 427 28.83 2.49 -12.53
C LEU A 427 27.30 2.47 -12.64
N GLY A 428 26.75 2.48 -13.85
CA GLY A 428 25.32 2.35 -14.11
C GLY A 428 24.76 1.01 -13.61
N ALA A 429 25.45 -0.09 -13.87
CA ALA A 429 25.08 -1.42 -13.37
C ALA A 429 25.13 -1.49 -11.84
N LYS A 430 26.18 -0.93 -11.22
CA LYS A 430 26.31 -0.85 -9.76
C LYS A 430 25.23 0.02 -9.12
N ASN A 431 24.91 1.16 -9.71
CA ASN A 431 23.83 2.04 -9.23
C ASN A 431 22.45 1.37 -9.32
N ARG A 432 22.19 0.56 -10.36
CA ARG A 432 20.98 -0.26 -10.42
C ARG A 432 20.96 -1.32 -9.32
N GLN A 433 22.07 -2.04 -9.14
CA GLN A 433 22.21 -3.03 -8.07
C GLN A 433 21.98 -2.40 -6.68
N ILE A 434 22.49 -1.18 -6.43
CA ILE A 434 22.24 -0.45 -5.18
C ILE A 434 20.74 -0.16 -5.00
N LYS A 435 20.05 0.33 -6.03
CA LYS A 435 18.61 0.58 -5.98
C LYS A 435 17.80 -0.70 -5.74
N ASP A 436 18.17 -1.79 -6.40
CA ASP A 436 17.50 -3.08 -6.25
C ASP A 436 17.70 -3.63 -4.83
N LEU A 437 18.91 -3.53 -4.27
CA LEU A 437 19.19 -3.91 -2.89
C LEU A 437 18.45 -3.02 -1.89
N GLN A 438 18.41 -1.70 -2.09
CA GLN A 438 17.62 -0.79 -1.25
C GLN A 438 16.14 -1.16 -1.27
N TYR A 439 15.59 -1.45 -2.45
CA TYR A 439 14.22 -1.92 -2.60
C TYR A 439 13.98 -3.24 -1.87
N GLN A 440 14.87 -4.22 -1.99
CA GLN A 440 14.79 -5.49 -1.28
C GLN A 440 14.85 -5.31 0.23
N VAL A 441 15.71 -4.42 0.72
CA VAL A 441 15.76 -4.05 2.14
C VAL A 441 14.41 -3.47 2.58
N HIS A 442 13.87 -2.48 1.86
CA HIS A 442 12.55 -1.92 2.19
C HIS A 442 11.42 -2.97 2.18
N GLN A 443 11.43 -3.86 1.18
CA GLN A 443 10.45 -4.94 1.08
C GLN A 443 10.56 -5.90 2.27
N THR A 444 11.78 -6.25 2.67
CA THR A 444 12.04 -7.15 3.80
C THR A 444 11.69 -6.48 5.12
N THR A 445 12.05 -5.21 5.32
CA THR A 445 11.66 -4.39 6.47
C THR A 445 10.14 -4.31 6.61
N LYS A 446 9.44 -4.07 5.50
CA LYS A 446 7.98 -4.06 5.49
C LYS A 446 7.42 -5.43 5.88
N SER A 447 7.90 -6.51 5.25
CA SER A 447 7.46 -7.87 5.58
C SER A 447 7.69 -8.19 7.07
N TYR A 448 8.83 -7.78 7.62
CA TYR A 448 9.16 -7.94 9.04
C TYR A 448 8.18 -7.18 9.94
N ASN A 449 7.94 -5.88 9.68
CA ASN A 449 6.98 -5.09 10.46
C ASN A 449 5.55 -5.65 10.34
N ASP A 450 5.13 -6.07 9.14
CA ASP A 450 3.83 -6.70 8.92
C ASP A 450 3.72 -8.01 9.72
N THR A 451 4.79 -8.81 9.81
CA THR A 451 4.79 -10.02 10.66
C THR A 451 4.73 -9.71 12.15
N ILE A 452 5.40 -8.67 12.63
CA ILE A 452 5.29 -8.22 14.03
C ILE A 452 3.84 -7.88 14.34
N ARG A 453 3.20 -7.07 13.51
CA ARG A 453 1.79 -6.69 13.69
C ARG A 453 0.86 -7.90 13.72
N VAL A 454 1.12 -8.91 12.89
CA VAL A 454 0.34 -10.15 12.91
C VAL A 454 0.54 -10.90 14.23
N TYR A 455 1.77 -10.99 14.72
CA TYR A 455 2.08 -11.64 16.00
C TYR A 455 1.47 -10.89 17.19
N GLU A 456 1.63 -9.57 17.26
CA GLU A 456 1.02 -8.73 18.30
C GLU A 456 -0.50 -8.85 18.34
N ASN A 457 -1.15 -9.05 17.17
CA ASN A 457 -2.59 -9.24 17.11
C ASN A 457 -3.03 -10.67 17.49
N LYS A 458 -2.23 -11.71 17.18
CA LYS A 458 -2.62 -13.12 17.40
C LYS A 458 -2.19 -13.69 18.75
N LEU A 459 -1.06 -13.27 19.30
CA LEU A 459 -0.49 -13.82 20.53
C LEU A 459 -1.30 -13.51 21.80
N PRO A 460 -1.99 -12.36 21.93
CA PRO A 460 -2.92 -12.13 23.04
C PRO A 460 -4.04 -13.16 23.11
N ALA A 461 -4.52 -13.65 21.95
CA ALA A 461 -5.54 -14.69 21.90
C ALA A 461 -5.05 -16.07 22.40
N LEU A 462 -3.72 -16.24 22.52
CA LEU A 462 -3.06 -17.44 23.05
C LEU A 462 -2.54 -17.23 24.49
N GLY A 463 -2.83 -16.07 25.10
CA GLY A 463 -2.45 -15.76 26.47
C GLY A 463 -1.00 -15.29 26.65
N VAL A 464 -0.33 -14.90 25.56
CA VAL A 464 1.01 -14.29 25.60
C VAL A 464 0.84 -12.79 25.35
N GLU A 465 1.28 -11.96 26.30
CA GLU A 465 1.15 -10.51 26.15
C GLU A 465 2.20 -9.96 25.17
N PRO A 466 1.86 -8.93 24.36
CA PRO A 466 2.78 -8.37 23.35
C PRO A 466 4.11 -7.89 23.94
N GLU A 467 4.11 -7.43 25.18
CA GLU A 467 5.27 -6.91 25.91
C GLU A 467 6.31 -7.99 26.26
N GLU A 468 5.91 -9.27 26.30
CA GLU A 468 6.81 -10.39 26.67
C GLU A 468 7.75 -10.81 25.52
N ILE A 469 7.46 -10.39 24.29
CA ILE A 469 8.14 -10.89 23.08
C ILE A 469 9.26 -9.94 22.61
N GLY A 470 9.17 -8.66 22.96
CA GLY A 470 10.24 -7.67 22.72
C GLY A 470 10.55 -7.38 21.25
N PHE A 471 9.61 -7.59 20.33
CA PHE A 471 9.81 -7.20 18.93
C PHE A 471 9.67 -5.68 18.77
N GLU A 472 10.66 -5.06 18.14
CA GLU A 472 10.61 -3.64 17.76
C GLU A 472 10.43 -3.50 16.25
N GLU A 473 9.47 -2.68 15.82
CA GLU A 473 9.33 -2.30 14.42
C GLU A 473 10.58 -1.53 13.96
N ILE A 474 11.08 -1.88 12.78
CA ILE A 474 12.18 -1.15 12.15
C ILE A 474 11.61 0.07 11.42
N GLN A 475 12.18 1.25 11.66
CA GLN A 475 11.79 2.46 10.93
C GLN A 475 12.02 2.29 9.42
N THR A 476 10.94 2.35 8.65
CA THR A 476 11.01 2.41 7.19
C THR A 476 11.44 3.80 6.76
N ALA A 477 12.61 3.92 6.15
CA ALA A 477 13.13 5.16 5.57
C ALA A 477 12.36 5.61 4.31
#